data_AF-A0A382UTH0-F1
#
_entry.id   AF-A0A382UTH0-F1
#
_cell.length_a   1.000
_cell.length_b   1.000
_cell.length_c   1.000
_cell.angle_alpha   90.00
_cell.angle_beta   90.00
_cell.angle_gamma   90.00
#
_symmetry.space_group_name_H-M   'P 1'
#
loop_
_entity.id
_entity.type
_entity.pdbx_description
1 polymer ?
#
loop_
_entity_poly.entity_id
_entity_poly.type
_entity_poly.pdbx_seq_one_letter_code
_entity_poly.pdbx_strand_id
1 'polypeptide(L)'
;MKSNVSFLRRLGSITYDLFLVFSFVFFIAGIVILINNKEPITNNLFFYLLTLPVIYAYFSISWVKGKQTLGMRAWKFEIMQKDGNNIT
;
A
#
# COMPACT_ATOMS: atom_id res chain seq x y z
N MET A 1 -24.35 9.58 -2.55
CA MET A 1 -23.41 10.49 -1.83
C MET A 1 -22.44 11.08 -2.84
N LYS A 2 -22.37 12.42 -2.97
CA LYS A 2 -21.28 13.08 -3.72
C LYS A 2 -20.06 13.14 -2.80
N SER A 3 -18.92 12.65 -3.30
CA SER A 3 -17.66 12.79 -2.59
C SER A 3 -17.15 14.22 -2.72
N ASN A 4 -16.93 14.90 -1.59
CA ASN A 4 -16.33 16.24 -1.55
C ASN A 4 -14.78 16.19 -1.58
N VAL A 5 -14.18 15.04 -1.91
CA VAL A 5 -12.73 14.91 -2.00
C VAL A 5 -12.27 15.39 -3.37
N SER A 6 -11.52 16.48 -3.40
CA SER A 6 -10.97 17.05 -4.63
C SER A 6 -10.04 16.07 -5.33
N PHE A 7 -9.97 16.18 -6.65
CA PHE A 7 -9.11 15.33 -7.48
C PHE A 7 -7.64 15.37 -7.05
N LEU A 8 -7.11 16.56 -6.74
CA LEU A 8 -5.72 16.74 -6.30
C LEU A 8 -5.42 16.02 -4.98
N ARG A 9 -6.35 15.98 -4.03
CA ARG A 9 -6.17 15.24 -2.76
C ARG A 9 -6.10 13.73 -2.98
N ARG A 10 -6.87 13.22 -3.95
CA ARG A 10 -6.81 11.80 -4.35
C ARG A 10 -5.47 11.47 -4.99
N LEU A 11 -5.02 12.31 -5.93
CA LEU A 11 -3.73 12.13 -6.60
C LEU A 11 -2.58 12.19 -5.59
N GLY A 12 -2.59 13.18 -4.68
CA GLY A 12 -1.59 13.30 -3.63
C GLY A 12 -1.54 12.09 -2.69
N SER A 13 -2.69 11.52 -2.32
CA SER A 13 -2.76 10.29 -1.55
C SER A 13 -2.14 9.11 -2.29
N ILE A 14 -2.45 8.95 -3.58
CA ILE A 14 -1.92 7.86 -4.41
C ILE A 14 -0.39 7.98 -4.50
N THR A 15 0.12 9.18 -4.78
CA THR A 15 1.56 9.44 -4.83
C THR A 15 2.23 9.09 -3.49
N TYR A 16 1.60 9.44 -2.37
CA TYR A 16 2.13 9.11 -1.04
C TYR A 16 2.18 7.60 -0.79
N ASP A 17 1.09 6.89 -1.12
CA ASP A 17 1.04 5.43 -0.96
C ASP A 17 2.01 4.72 -1.91
N LEU A 18 2.26 5.25 -3.11
CA LEU A 18 3.26 4.73 -4.05
C LEU A 18 4.67 4.79 -3.45
N PHE A 19 5.07 5.91 -2.84
CA PHE A 19 6.36 6.01 -2.16
C PHE A 19 6.47 5.03 -0.98
N LEU A 20 5.38 4.84 -0.24
CA LEU A 20 5.36 3.91 0.88
C LEU A 20 5.51 2.45 0.44
N VAL A 21 4.75 2.05 -0.58
CA VAL A 21 4.84 0.71 -1.18
C VAL A 21 6.23 0.47 -1.79
N PHE A 22 6.76 1.46 -2.50
CA PHE A 22 8.12 1.40 -3.02
C PHE A 22 9.14 1.17 -1.89
N SER A 23 9.00 1.90 -0.79
CA SER A 23 9.86 1.76 0.39
C SER A 23 9.78 0.35 0.99
N PHE A 24 8.57 -0.21 1.12
CA PHE A 24 8.42 -1.58 1.62
C PHE A 24 9.04 -2.63 0.70
N VAL A 25 8.79 -2.53 -0.60
CA VAL A 25 9.35 -3.46 -1.60
C VAL A 25 10.87 -3.39 -1.59
N PHE A 26 11.42 -2.16 -1.60
CA PHE A 26 12.86 -1.95 -1.57
C PHE A 26 13.49 -2.49 -0.28
N PHE A 27 12.87 -2.24 0.87
CA PHE A 27 13.35 -2.71 2.17
C PHE A 27 13.37 -4.23 2.25
N ILE A 28 12.29 -4.91 1.84
CA ILE A 28 12.19 -6.37 1.86
C ILE A 28 13.18 -7.00 0.87
N ALA A 29 13.26 -6.48 -0.36
CA ALA A 29 14.21 -6.95 -1.34
C ALA A 29 15.65 -6.79 -0.84
N GLY A 30 15.98 -5.66 -0.20
CA GLY A 30 17.28 -5.42 0.42
C GLY A 30 17.61 -6.43 1.52
N ILE A 31 16.66 -6.72 2.42
CA ILE A 31 16.84 -7.76 3.46
C ILE A 31 17.12 -9.13 2.84
N VAL A 32 16.34 -9.53 1.84
CA VAL A 32 16.52 -10.83 1.19
C VAL A 32 17.89 -10.94 0.51
N ILE A 33 18.32 -9.88 -0.18
CA ILE A 33 19.66 -9.83 -0.80
C ILE A 33 20.74 -9.96 0.28
N LEU A 34 20.62 -9.25 1.41
CA LEU A 34 21.60 -9.34 2.50
C LEU A 34 21.71 -10.75 3.09
N ILE A 35 20.59 -11.44 3.25
CA ILE A 35 20.56 -12.83 3.76
C ILE A 35 21.07 -13.80 2.69
N ASN A 36 20.79 -13.54 1.42
CA ASN A 36 21.22 -14.36 0.29
C ASN A 36 22.65 -14.03 -0.17
N ASN A 37 23.58 -13.83 0.77
CA ASN A 37 25.00 -13.55 0.48
C ASN A 37 25.24 -12.36 -0.47
N LYS A 38 24.34 -11.37 -0.49
CA LYS A 38 24.36 -10.20 -1.40
C LYS A 38 24.09 -10.55 -2.87
N GLU A 39 23.56 -11.74 -3.14
CA GLU A 39 23.12 -12.11 -4.48
C GLU A 39 21.77 -11.48 -4.82
N PRO A 40 21.61 -10.96 -6.04
CA PRO A 40 20.36 -10.39 -6.48
C PRO A 40 19.27 -11.46 -6.63
N ILE A 41 18.01 -11.07 -6.43
CA ILE A 41 16.87 -11.93 -6.71
C ILE A 41 16.71 -12.03 -8.24
N THR A 42 17.12 -13.15 -8.82
CA THR A 42 17.03 -13.41 -10.26
C THR A 42 15.71 -14.03 -10.69
N ASN A 43 15.02 -14.70 -9.77
CA ASN A 43 13.75 -15.35 -10.04
C ASN A 43 12.59 -14.35 -9.87
N ASN A 44 12.02 -13.91 -11.00
CA ASN A 44 10.88 -12.99 -11.03
C ASN A 44 9.66 -13.54 -10.27
N LEU A 45 9.39 -14.85 -10.37
CA LEU A 45 8.25 -15.47 -9.69
C LEU A 45 8.43 -15.43 -8.17
N PHE A 46 9.65 -15.67 -7.69
CA PHE A 46 9.98 -15.53 -6.27
C PHE A 46 9.83 -14.07 -5.80
N PHE A 47 10.33 -13.11 -6.59
CA PHE A 47 10.17 -11.69 -6.29
C PHE A 47 8.69 -11.30 -6.16
N TYR A 48 7.84 -11.67 -7.12
CA TYR A 48 6.41 -11.35 -7.07
C TYR A 48 5.68 -12.04 -5.92
N LEU A 49 5.99 -13.32 -5.65
CA LEU A 49 5.43 -14.05 -4.51
C LEU A 49 5.81 -13.42 -3.17
N LEU A 50 6.96 -12.76 -3.09
CA LEU A 50 7.40 -12.05 -1.90
C LEU A 50 6.72 -10.67 -1.77
N THR A 51 6.68 -9.88 -2.85
CA THR A 51 6.25 -8.48 -2.77
C THR A 51 4.74 -8.30 -2.86
N LEU A 52 4.04 -9.07 -3.71
CA LEU A 52 2.60 -8.90 -3.92
C LEU A 52 1.77 -9.11 -2.64
N PRO A 53 2.04 -10.13 -1.80
CA PRO A 53 1.32 -10.29 -0.54
C PRO A 53 1.52 -9.13 0.42
N VAL A 54 2.71 -8.53 0.44
CA VAL A 54 3.01 -7.37 1.30
C VAL A 54 2.23 -6.15 0.85
N ILE A 55 2.21 -5.88 -0.45
CA ILE A 55 1.45 -4.77 -1.05
C ILE A 55 -0.04 -4.97 -0.77
N TYR A 56 -0.54 -6.18 -1.04
CA TYR A 56 -1.93 -6.53 -0.77
C TYR A 56 -2.29 -6.37 0.71
N ALA A 57 -1.46 -6.90 1.61
CA ALA A 57 -1.66 -6.79 3.05
C ALA A 57 -1.67 -5.33 3.51
N TYR A 58 -0.77 -4.49 2.99
CA TYR A 58 -0.75 -3.06 3.31
C TYR A 58 -2.10 -2.39 3.00
N PHE A 59 -2.60 -2.54 1.77
CA PHE A 59 -3.86 -1.91 1.36
C PHE A 59 -5.06 -2.53 2.06
N SER A 60 -5.18 -3.86 2.05
CA SER A 60 -6.33 -4.57 2.63
C SER A 60 -6.44 -4.35 4.14
N ILE A 61 -5.35 -4.44 4.89
CA ILE A 61 -5.38 -4.19 6.35
C ILE A 61 -5.70 -2.71 6.63
N SER A 62 -5.12 -1.79 5.87
CA SER A 62 -5.38 -0.35 6.03
C SER A 62 -6.85 -0.01 5.81
N TRP A 63 -7.49 -0.61 4.80
CA TRP A 63 -8.91 -0.38 4.51
C TRP A 63 -9.84 -1.09 5.49
N VAL A 64 -9.61 -2.38 5.77
CA VAL A 64 -10.49 -3.18 6.64
C VAL A 64 -10.44 -2.68 8.10
N LYS A 65 -9.25 -2.39 8.64
CA LYS A 65 -9.10 -1.94 10.03
C LYS A 65 -9.24 -0.43 10.21
N GLY A 66 -8.76 0.35 9.24
CA GLY A 66 -8.59 1.79 9.38
C GLY A 66 -9.52 2.64 8.52
N LYS A 67 -10.18 2.06 7.50
CA LYS A 67 -10.94 2.76 6.44
C LYS A 67 -10.11 3.73 5.58
N GLN A 68 -8.79 3.77 5.79
CA GLN A 68 -7.89 4.73 5.17
C GLN A 68 -6.45 4.18 5.12
N THR A 69 -5.75 4.45 4.03
CA THR A 69 -4.30 4.25 3.93
C THR A 69 -3.54 5.38 4.61
N LEU A 70 -2.22 5.24 4.74
CA LEU A 70 -1.41 6.33 5.29
C LEU A 70 -1.44 7.56 4.39
N GLY A 71 -1.45 7.39 3.06
CA GLY A 71 -1.66 8.49 2.12
C GLY A 71 -3.00 9.19 2.34
N MET A 72 -4.07 8.44 2.55
CA MET A 72 -5.40 8.99 2.82
C MET A 72 -5.44 9.78 4.14
N ARG A 73 -4.73 9.30 5.18
CA ARG A 73 -4.56 10.01 6.46
C ARG A 73 -3.85 11.35 6.30
N ALA A 74 -2.76 11.38 5.54
CA ALA A 74 -2.01 12.60 5.27
C ALA A 74 -2.88 13.67 4.59
N TRP A 75 -3.78 13.23 3.72
CA TRP A 75 -4.71 14.09 2.98
C TRP A 75 -6.10 14.20 3.62
N LYS A 76 -6.32 13.66 4.82
CA LYS A 76 -7.53 13.77 5.66
C LYS A 76 -8.84 13.33 4.98
N PHE A 77 -8.86 12.17 4.35
CA PHE A 77 -10.10 11.56 3.87
C PHE A 77 -10.08 10.03 4.07
N GLU A 78 -11.25 9.40 4.02
CA GLU A 78 -11.40 7.96 4.20
C GLU A 78 -12.38 7.39 3.18
N ILE A 79 -12.37 6.07 3.05
CA ILE A 79 -13.33 5.33 2.23
C ILE A 79 -14.47 4.87 3.16
N MET A 80 -15.71 5.09 2.73
CA MET A 80 -16.90 4.58 3.41
C MET A 80 -17.76 3.78 2.44
N GLN A 81 -18.30 2.67 2.93
CA GLN A 81 -19.33 1.93 2.22
C GLN A 81 -20.64 2.73 2.20
N LYS A 82 -21.47 2.52 1.17
CA LYS A 82 -22.77 3.22 1.05
C LYS A 82 -23.68 3.03 2.27
N ASP A 83 -23.54 1.87 2.92
CA ASP A 83 -24.35 1.48 4.08
C ASP A 83 -23.71 1.89 5.42
N GLY A 84 -22.56 2.60 5.40
CA GLY A 84 -21.82 3.01 6.61
C GLY A 84 -21.04 1.90 7.32
N ASN A 85 -21.23 0.64 6.89
CA ASN A 85 -20.52 -0.53 7.41
C ASN A 85 -19.01 -0.49 7.14
N ASN A 86 -18.27 -1.32 7.87
CA ASN A 86 -16.84 -1.50 7.66
C ASN A 86 -16.56 -2.09 6.28
N ILE A 87 -15.39 -1.75 5.73
CA ILE A 87 -14.91 -2.31 4.47
C ILE A 87 -14.53 -3.78 4.75
N THR A 88 -15.19 -4.71 4.06
CA THR A 88 -14.93 -6.16 4.12
C THR A 88 -14.26 -6.66 2.88
#